data_AF-A0A418VEC3-F1
#
_entry.id   AF-A0A418VEC3-F1
#
_cell.length_a   1.000
_cell.length_b   1.000
_cell.length_c   1.000
_cell.angle_alpha   90.00
_cell.angle_beta   90.00
_cell.angle_gamma   90.00
#
_symmetry.space_group_name_H-M   'P 1'
#
loop_
_entity.id
_entity.type
_entity.pdbx_description
1 polymer ?
#
loop_
_entity_poly.entity_id
_entity_poly.type
_entity_poly.pdbx_seq_one_letter_code
_entity_poly.pdbx_strand_id
1 'polypeptide(L)'
;MRGRKTKLTRELQDKYIRALRAGNFVETCCDYTGINPDTYYEWMKRGEQGGEKNAIYRDFRRAVLEARASAEIESVARIRVSGQQGNWKADAWYLERSHPGRWGRTRVEVTGKDGEPLHPTPATPINEDSSYDEVLTAYQELIKD
;
A
#
# COMPACT_ATOMS: atom_id res chain seq x y z
N MET A 1 8.44 11.47 43.82
CA MET A 1 8.37 12.34 42.63
C MET A 1 7.20 11.91 41.75
N ARG A 2 6.23 12.79 41.49
CA ARG A 2 5.05 12.48 40.64
C ARG A 2 5.46 12.73 39.18
N GLY A 3 5.65 11.67 38.40
CA GLY A 3 6.01 11.77 36.99
C GLY A 3 4.93 12.47 36.17
N ARG A 4 5.34 13.22 35.13
CA ARG A 4 4.42 13.86 34.18
C ARG A 4 3.47 12.80 33.61
N LYS A 5 2.17 13.03 33.72
CA LYS A 5 1.15 12.13 33.15
C LYS A 5 1.37 11.99 31.65
N THR A 6 1.43 10.76 31.15
CA THR A 6 1.52 10.48 29.70
C THR A 6 0.21 10.85 29.00
N LYS A 7 0.30 11.22 27.72
CA LYS A 7 -0.90 11.41 26.86
C LYS A 7 -1.58 10.08 26.51
N LEU A 8 -0.89 8.95 26.70
CA LEU A 8 -1.40 7.59 26.40
C LEU A 8 -2.40 7.12 27.46
N THR A 9 -3.56 7.77 27.55
CA THR A 9 -4.65 7.35 28.46
C THR A 9 -5.37 6.12 27.92
N ARG A 10 -6.19 5.46 28.74
CA ARG A 10 -6.95 4.28 28.30
C ARG A 10 -7.95 4.63 27.21
N GLU A 11 -8.61 5.78 27.34
CA GLU A 11 -9.60 6.29 26.38
C GLU A 11 -8.95 6.57 25.02
N LEU A 12 -7.74 7.16 25.03
CA LEU A 12 -6.99 7.39 23.79
C LEU A 12 -6.59 6.06 23.13
N GLN A 13 -6.10 5.10 23.93
CA GLN A 13 -5.76 3.76 23.42
C GLN A 13 -6.96 3.10 22.77
N ASP A 14 -8.11 3.03 23.47
CA ASP A 14 -9.30 2.37 22.95
C ASP A 14 -9.83 3.05 21.67
N LYS A 15 -9.80 4.39 21.62
CA LYS A 15 -10.18 5.17 20.43
C LYS A 15 -9.23 4.88 19.25
N TYR A 16 -7.92 4.88 19.50
CA TYR A 16 -6.89 4.63 18.49
C TYR A 16 -6.97 3.21 17.94
N ILE A 17 -7.05 2.21 18.83
CA ILE A 17 -7.14 0.80 18.46
C ILE A 17 -8.40 0.50 17.64
N ARG A 18 -9.53 1.10 17.99
CA ARG A 18 -10.77 0.97 17.21
C ARG A 18 -10.60 1.50 15.78
N ALA A 19 -10.00 2.69 15.62
CA ALA A 19 -9.77 3.27 14.31
C ALA A 19 -8.81 2.43 13.48
N LEU A 20 -7.74 1.91 14.09
CA LEU A 20 -6.74 1.07 13.42
C LEU A 20 -7.34 -0.28 13.00
N ARG A 21 -8.15 -0.91 13.85
CA ARG A 21 -8.84 -2.17 13.54
C ARG A 21 -9.83 -2.03 12.38
N ALA A 22 -10.40 -0.83 12.19
CA ALA A 22 -11.22 -0.54 11.02
C ALA A 22 -10.43 -0.47 9.70
N GLY A 23 -9.10 -0.67 9.73
CA GLY A 23 -8.24 -0.70 8.55
C GLY A 23 -7.64 0.64 8.15
N ASN A 24 -7.68 1.65 9.03
CA ASN A 24 -7.09 2.96 8.76
C ASN A 24 -5.56 2.95 8.91
N PHE A 25 -4.89 3.88 8.22
CA PHE A 25 -3.46 4.11 8.38
C PHE A 25 -3.13 4.77 9.73
N VAL A 26 -1.87 4.66 10.15
CA VAL A 26 -1.37 5.19 11.44
C VAL A 26 -1.61 6.70 11.53
N GLU A 27 -1.26 7.41 10.47
CA GLU A 27 -1.34 8.86 10.37
C GLU A 27 -2.80 9.31 10.53
N THR A 28 -3.73 8.64 9.84
CA THR A 28 -5.17 8.87 9.99
C THR A 28 -5.64 8.61 11.42
N CYS A 29 -5.15 7.54 12.07
CA CYS A 29 -5.50 7.26 13.47
C CYS A 29 -4.91 8.31 14.43
N CYS A 30 -3.71 8.81 14.15
CA CYS A 30 -3.04 9.86 14.90
C CYS A 30 -3.84 11.17 14.83
N ASP A 31 -4.22 11.59 13.62
CA ASP A 31 -5.06 12.78 13.39
C ASP A 31 -6.41 12.65 14.10
N TYR A 32 -7.06 11.48 13.98
CA TYR A 32 -8.34 11.20 14.61
C TYR A 32 -8.30 11.23 16.15
N THR A 33 -7.15 10.89 16.73
CA THR A 33 -6.96 10.87 18.20
C THR A 33 -6.24 12.10 18.74
N GLY A 34 -5.79 13.01 17.88
CA GLY A 34 -5.13 14.25 18.26
C GLY A 34 -3.70 14.06 18.76
N ILE A 35 -2.98 13.05 18.28
CA ILE A 35 -1.55 12.86 18.56
C ILE A 35 -0.72 13.08 17.30
N ASN A 36 0.49 13.60 17.47
CA ASN A 36 1.45 13.68 16.36
C ASN A 36 1.99 12.27 16.07
N PRO A 37 2.16 11.86 14.80
CA PRO A 37 2.75 10.56 14.43
C PRO A 37 4.07 10.24 15.13
N ASP A 38 4.96 11.22 15.34
CA ASP A 38 6.23 11.04 16.06
C ASP A 38 6.00 10.55 17.50
N THR A 39 4.93 11.03 18.14
CA THR A 39 4.54 10.56 19.48
C THR A 39 4.13 9.08 19.45
N TYR A 40 3.40 8.67 18.43
CA TYR A 40 3.05 7.26 18.22
C TYR A 40 4.31 6.41 18.01
N TYR A 41 5.20 6.80 17.11
CA TYR A 41 6.41 6.01 16.81
C TYR A 41 7.34 5.90 18.02
N GLU A 42 7.48 6.97 18.81
CA GLU A 42 8.22 6.93 20.07
C GLU A 42 7.56 5.96 21.08
N TRP A 43 6.23 5.95 21.19
CA TRP A 43 5.52 4.98 22.02
C TRP A 43 5.75 3.54 21.56
N MET A 44 5.74 3.30 20.25
CA MET A 44 6.02 1.98 19.68
C MET A 44 7.46 1.53 19.99
N LYS A 45 8.45 2.42 19.84
CA LYS A 45 9.84 2.17 20.20
C LYS A 45 10.02 1.86 21.68
N ARG A 46 9.33 2.59 22.56
CA ARG A 46 9.33 2.31 24.00
C ARG A 46 8.65 1.00 24.35
N GLY A 47 7.63 0.60 23.59
CA GLY A 47 6.95 -0.69 23.72
C GLY A 47 7.81 -1.90 23.33
N GLU A 48 8.97 -1.70 22.72
CA GLU A 48 9.96 -2.76 22.48
C GLU A 48 10.91 -2.95 23.66
N GLN A 49 10.97 -1.98 24.56
CA GLN A 49 11.90 -1.98 25.68
C GLN A 49 11.31 -2.69 26.91
N GLY A 50 12.20 -3.35 27.65
CA GLY A 50 11.88 -3.94 28.95
C GLY A 50 11.67 -2.91 30.07
N GLY A 51 11.34 -3.43 31.26
CA GLY A 51 11.23 -2.65 32.50
C GLY A 51 9.84 -2.07 32.76
N GLU A 52 9.52 -1.86 34.04
CA GLU A 52 8.18 -1.47 34.50
C GLU A 52 7.74 -0.11 33.97
N LYS A 53 8.68 0.85 33.83
CA LYS A 53 8.42 2.18 33.25
C LYS A 53 7.87 2.17 31.82
N ASN A 54 8.05 1.05 31.11
CA ASN A 54 7.60 0.88 29.73
C ASN A 54 6.37 -0.02 29.58
N ALA A 55 5.80 -0.55 30.67
CA ALA A 55 4.69 -1.50 30.64
C ALA A 55 3.49 -1.01 29.81
N ILE A 56 3.05 0.22 30.04
CA ILE A 56 1.92 0.82 29.29
C ILE A 56 2.16 0.90 27.78
N TYR A 57 3.41 1.16 27.36
CA TYR A 57 3.77 1.23 25.95
C TYR A 57 3.87 -0.17 25.32
N ARG A 58 4.29 -1.18 26.10
CA ARG A 58 4.27 -2.57 25.64
C ARG A 58 2.85 -3.07 25.42
N ASP A 59 1.96 -2.77 26.35
CA ASP A 59 0.55 -3.15 26.24
C ASP A 59 -0.11 -2.46 25.05
N PHE A 60 0.14 -1.15 24.87
CA PHE A 60 -0.33 -0.42 23.68
C PHE A 60 0.25 -1.00 22.39
N ARG A 61 1.56 -1.27 22.32
CA ARG A 61 2.20 -1.88 21.15
C ARG A 61 1.58 -3.23 20.81
N ARG A 62 1.35 -4.09 21.80
CA ARG A 62 0.67 -5.39 21.60
C ARG A 62 -0.72 -5.19 21.00
N ALA A 63 -1.51 -4.27 21.56
CA ALA A 63 -2.84 -3.97 21.05
C ALA A 63 -2.82 -3.41 19.62
N VAL A 64 -1.84 -2.56 19.28
CA VAL A 64 -1.64 -2.02 17.92
C VAL A 64 -1.34 -3.13 16.93
N LEU A 65 -0.43 -4.06 17.27
CA LEU A 65 -0.09 -5.19 16.40
C LEU A 65 -1.28 -6.13 16.20
N GLU A 66 -2.00 -6.44 17.28
CA GLU A 66 -3.22 -7.24 17.25
C GLU A 66 -4.31 -6.58 16.38
N ALA A 67 -4.51 -5.27 16.52
CA ALA A 67 -5.50 -4.52 15.74
C ALA A 67 -5.18 -4.53 14.24
N ARG A 68 -3.90 -4.36 13.86
CA ARG A 68 -3.45 -4.45 12.46
C ARG A 68 -3.69 -5.85 11.88
N ALA A 69 -3.27 -6.88 12.61
CA ALA A 69 -3.50 -8.26 12.19
C ALA A 69 -4.99 -8.56 12.05
N SER A 70 -5.81 -8.09 13.00
CA SER A 70 -7.27 -8.23 12.95
C SER A 70 -7.86 -7.54 11.73
N ALA A 71 -7.45 -6.29 11.42
CA ALA A 71 -7.94 -5.57 10.26
C ALA A 71 -7.63 -6.29 8.94
N GLU A 72 -6.45 -6.88 8.83
CA GLU A 72 -6.04 -7.68 7.68
C GLU A 72 -6.87 -8.96 7.55
N ILE A 73 -6.98 -9.74 8.65
CA ILE A 73 -7.79 -10.97 8.71
C ILE A 73 -9.25 -10.68 8.35
N GLU A 74 -9.84 -9.63 8.91
CA GLU A 74 -11.22 -9.21 8.62
C GLU A 74 -11.39 -8.80 7.15
N SER A 75 -10.39 -8.15 6.55
CA SER A 75 -10.41 -7.80 5.13
C SER A 75 -10.36 -9.03 4.22
N VAL A 76 -9.49 -9.99 4.53
CA VAL A 76 -9.44 -11.28 3.81
C VAL A 76 -10.75 -12.04 3.96
N ALA A 77 -11.31 -12.09 5.18
CA ALA A 77 -12.60 -12.74 5.43
C ALA A 77 -13.72 -12.12 4.58
N ARG A 78 -13.79 -10.78 4.46
CA ARG A 78 -14.76 -10.10 3.58
C ARG A 78 -14.61 -10.50 2.12
N ILE A 79 -13.37 -10.60 1.61
CA ILE A 79 -13.12 -11.05 0.24
C ILE A 79 -13.65 -12.47 0.04
N ARG A 80 -13.33 -13.39 0.97
CA ARG A 80 -13.78 -14.79 0.91
C ARG A 80 -15.29 -14.92 0.99
N VAL A 81 -15.95 -14.15 1.86
CA VAL A 81 -17.42 -14.09 1.95
C VAL A 81 -18.03 -13.60 0.65
N SER A 82 -17.46 -12.56 0.02
CA SER A 82 -17.93 -12.08 -1.29
C SER A 82 -17.85 -13.17 -2.37
N GLY A 83 -16.75 -13.93 -2.40
CA GLY A 83 -16.60 -15.09 -3.28
C GLY A 83 -17.66 -16.17 -3.04
N GLN A 84 -17.87 -16.56 -1.78
CA GLN A 84 -18.92 -17.51 -1.37
C GLN A 84 -20.33 -17.06 -1.75
N GLN A 85 -20.59 -15.76 -1.77
CA GLN A 85 -21.86 -15.16 -2.20
C GLN A 85 -22.02 -15.04 -3.72
N GLY A 86 -21.07 -15.59 -4.49
CA GLY A 86 -21.15 -15.68 -5.96
C GLY A 86 -20.33 -14.64 -6.71
N ASN A 87 -19.61 -13.75 -6.03
CA ASN A 87 -18.69 -12.83 -6.71
C ASN A 87 -17.36 -13.53 -7.02
N TRP A 88 -17.33 -14.33 -8.08
CA TRP A 88 -16.14 -15.08 -8.49
C TRP A 88 -14.89 -14.19 -8.69
N LYS A 89 -15.06 -12.90 -9.02
CA LYS A 89 -13.94 -11.94 -9.17
C LYS A 89 -13.20 -11.72 -7.85
N ALA A 90 -13.88 -11.81 -6.71
CA ALA A 90 -13.25 -11.71 -5.39
C ALA A 90 -12.30 -12.89 -5.13
N ASP A 91 -12.71 -14.11 -5.47
CA ASP A 91 -11.86 -15.30 -5.36
C ASP A 91 -10.72 -15.28 -6.39
N ALA A 92 -10.99 -14.85 -7.63
CA ALA A 92 -9.95 -14.67 -8.65
C ALA A 92 -8.89 -13.66 -8.19
N TRP A 93 -9.31 -12.48 -7.70
CA TRP A 93 -8.40 -11.46 -7.15
C TRP A 93 -7.56 -11.99 -5.98
N TYR A 94 -8.17 -12.76 -5.08
CA TYR A 94 -7.46 -13.37 -3.96
C TYR A 94 -6.42 -14.38 -4.44
N LEU A 95 -6.77 -15.27 -5.37
CA LEU A 95 -5.88 -16.29 -5.93
C LEU A 95 -4.72 -15.67 -6.71
N GLU A 96 -4.99 -14.67 -7.55
CA GLU A 96 -3.97 -13.92 -8.31
C GLU A 96 -2.89 -13.33 -7.40
N ARG A 97 -3.28 -12.78 -6.24
CA ARG A 97 -2.35 -12.09 -5.34
C ARG A 97 -1.69 -13.01 -4.33
N SER A 98 -2.38 -14.04 -3.86
CA SER A 98 -1.82 -15.02 -2.91
C SER A 98 -0.96 -16.08 -3.58
N HIS A 99 -1.19 -16.36 -4.87
CA HIS A 99 -0.52 -17.40 -5.64
C HIS A 99 -0.17 -16.92 -7.06
N PRO A 100 0.59 -15.83 -7.21
CA PRO A 100 0.83 -15.18 -8.51
C PRO A 100 1.51 -16.09 -9.54
N GLY A 101 2.33 -17.06 -9.14
CA GLY A 101 2.95 -18.00 -10.08
C GLY A 101 1.97 -18.96 -10.77
N ARG A 102 0.81 -19.24 -10.15
CA ARG A 102 -0.21 -20.17 -10.70
C ARG A 102 -1.41 -19.44 -11.30
N TRP A 103 -1.80 -18.33 -10.69
CA TRP A 103 -3.03 -17.61 -11.03
C TRP A 103 -2.77 -16.18 -11.51
N GLY A 104 -1.57 -15.65 -11.28
CA GLY A 104 -1.22 -14.30 -11.71
C GLY A 104 -1.12 -14.21 -13.23
N ARG A 105 -1.17 -12.98 -13.73
CA ARG A 105 -0.98 -12.71 -15.16
C ARG A 105 0.40 -13.17 -15.60
N THR A 106 0.47 -13.87 -16.74
CA THR A 106 1.73 -14.20 -17.39
C THR A 106 2.52 -12.92 -17.64
N ARG A 107 3.70 -12.81 -17.02
CA ARG A 107 4.64 -11.74 -17.32
C ARG A 107 5.35 -12.12 -18.63
N VAL A 108 5.04 -11.40 -19.70
CA VAL A 108 5.72 -11.57 -20.99
C VAL A 108 6.95 -10.68 -20.99
N GLU A 109 8.12 -11.28 -21.12
CA GLU A 109 9.34 -10.56 -21.44
C GLU A 109 9.36 -10.30 -22.95
N VAL A 110 9.55 -9.04 -23.35
CA VAL A 110 9.58 -8.64 -24.76
C VAL A 110 11.03 -8.31 -25.11
N THR A 111 11.62 -9.10 -26.00
CA THR A 111 12.97 -8.93 -26.52
C THR A 111 12.96 -8.78 -28.03
N GLY A 112 14.05 -8.28 -28.59
CA GLY A 112 14.29 -8.31 -30.03
C GLY A 112 14.56 -9.73 -30.52
N LYS A 113 14.72 -9.87 -31.83
CA LYS A 113 15.10 -11.15 -32.45
C LYS A 113 16.34 -11.71 -31.76
N ASP A 114 16.31 -13.01 -31.44
CA ASP A 114 17.40 -13.74 -30.78
C ASP A 114 17.81 -13.23 -29.39
N GLY A 115 16.93 -12.47 -28.71
CA GLY A 115 17.18 -11.95 -27.36
C GLY A 115 17.92 -10.61 -27.35
N GLU A 116 18.16 -10.01 -28.52
CA GLU A 116 18.80 -8.70 -28.65
C GLU A 116 17.93 -7.58 -28.07
N PRO A 117 18.53 -6.41 -27.74
CA PRO A 117 17.77 -5.23 -27.37
C PRO A 117 16.68 -4.92 -28.40
N LEU A 118 15.55 -4.41 -27.93
CA LEU A 118 14.57 -3.82 -28.84
C LEU A 118 15.23 -2.62 -29.52
N HIS A 119 15.23 -2.65 -30.85
CA HIS A 119 15.59 -1.53 -31.70
C HIS A 119 14.29 -0.90 -32.20
N PRO A 120 13.59 -0.07 -31.38
CA PRO A 120 12.49 0.69 -31.92
C PRO A 120 13.03 1.55 -33.05
N THR A 121 12.29 1.64 -34.16
CA THR A 121 12.64 2.56 -35.24
C THR A 121 12.83 3.93 -34.61
N PRO A 122 14.04 4.53 -34.69
CA PRO A 122 14.22 5.86 -34.15
C PRO A 122 13.23 6.78 -34.85
N ALA A 123 12.57 7.66 -34.09
CA ALA A 123 11.72 8.67 -34.70
C ALA A 123 12.53 9.40 -35.78
N THR A 124 11.97 9.53 -36.98
CA THR A 124 12.60 10.33 -38.03
C THR A 124 12.86 11.72 -37.44
N PRO A 125 14.12 12.20 -37.39
CA PRO A 125 14.42 13.50 -36.84
C PRO A 125 13.63 14.56 -37.60
N ILE A 126 12.83 15.32 -36.88
CA ILE A 126 12.21 16.52 -37.41
C ILE A 126 13.34 17.54 -37.48
N ASN A 127 13.80 17.92 -38.68
CA ASN A 127 14.81 18.98 -38.80
C ASN A 127 14.20 20.29 -38.28
N GLU A 128 15.00 21.14 -37.62
CA GLU A 128 14.54 22.45 -37.11
C GLU A 128 13.97 23.34 -38.23
N ASP A 129 14.42 23.12 -39.48
CA ASP A 129 13.95 23.82 -40.67
C ASP A 129 12.73 23.16 -41.35
N SER A 130 12.19 22.07 -40.80
CA SER A 130 11.03 21.39 -41.39
C SER A 130 9.80 22.28 -41.29
N SER A 131 9.10 22.47 -42.41
CA SER A 131 7.83 23.19 -42.42
C SER A 131 6.75 22.42 -41.66
N TYR A 132 5.77 23.13 -41.12
CA TYR A 132 4.67 22.54 -40.37
C TYR A 132 3.92 21.46 -41.17
N ASP A 133 3.78 21.64 -42.49
CA ASP A 133 3.13 20.69 -43.38
C ASP A 133 3.92 19.37 -43.52
N GLU A 134 5.25 19.43 -43.55
CA GLU A 134 6.12 18.25 -43.58
C GLU A 134 6.04 17.47 -42.26
N VAL A 135 6.02 18.18 -41.13
CA VAL A 135 5.87 17.58 -39.79
C VAL A 135 4.50 16.91 -39.64
N LEU A 136 3.42 17.58 -40.07
CA LEU A 136 2.08 17.02 -40.03
C LEU A 136 1.92 15.79 -40.92
N THR A 137 2.53 15.80 -42.11
CA THR A 137 2.49 14.66 -43.03
C THR A 137 3.18 13.44 -42.41
N ALA A 138 4.39 13.62 -41.87
CA ALA A 138 5.13 12.55 -41.20
C ALA A 138 4.37 11.99 -39.97
N TYR A 139 3.71 12.86 -39.19
CA TYR A 139 2.87 12.45 -38.06
C TYR A 139 1.65 11.63 -38.50
N GLN A 140 0.98 12.05 -39.58
CA GLN A 140 -0.17 11.32 -40.13
C GLN A 140 0.22 9.96 -40.73
N GLU A 141 1.43 9.83 -41.29
CA GLU A 141 1.96 8.55 -41.77
C GLU A 141 2.31 7.61 -40.60
N LEU A 142 2.82 8.14 -39.48
CA LEU A 142 3.17 7.36 -38.30
C LEU A 142 1.96 6.72 -37.58
N ILE A 143 0.77 7.32 -37.71
CA ILE A 143 -0.46 6.91 -36.99
C ILE A 143 -1.46 6.19 -37.91
N LYS A 144 -1.15 6.07 -39.20
CA LYS A 144 -1.89 5.18 -40.09
C LYS A 144 -1.44 3.74 -39.81
N ASP A 145 -2.27 3.01 -39.09
CA ASP A 145 -2.20 1.55 -38.95
C ASP A 145 -2.24 0.83 -40.31
#